data_AF-A0A945V470-F1
#
_entry.id   AF-A0A945V470-F1
#
_cell.length_a   1.000
_cell.length_b   1.000
_cell.length_c   1.000
_cell.angle_alpha   90.00
_cell.angle_beta   90.00
_cell.angle_gamma   90.00
#
_symmetry.space_group_name_H-M   'P 1'
#
loop_
_entity.id
_entity.type
_entity.pdbx_description
1 polymer ?
#
loop_
_entity_poly.entity_id
_entity_poly.type
_entity_poly.pdbx_seq_one_letter_code
_entity_poly.pdbx_strand_id
1 'polypeptide(L)'
;MSLTSLIFLLLVIGVIYFYLGRNWGTRQWALGSIKLHSLPRYYGFWTGLIATVPAVLLLVFLSIADDFLFKSMLKNFYPSDVVEGDIVALAIAFTKVMNLVEGVRFGTPEPWVEAAAAAWIGWQKIADQVIALVTIACSVILGFIAFRQISPTFRARNGVERIILWALILSSSVAIFTTIGIVLSVLFESIRFFKLIPIQDFIFGLEWNPQFEGAERAGSGGGTATYGMLPMFAGTFLISAVAITVAVPVGLFSAIYLAEYASLRTRSVVKPLLEILAGVPTVVYGFFAALTVAPFVRAVGASLGIEVASESALAAGLVMGVMIIPFVSSLSDDVINAVPQSLRDAAYGLGSTKSEAIRQVVLPAALPGIVAAVILAVSRAIGETMIVVMAAGLAANLSFNPLDAVTTVTSQIVTILSGDQEFESAKTLSAFALALVLITVTLALNFFALQVVKKYREQYD
;
A
#
# COMPACT_ATOMS: atom_id res chain seq x y z
N MET A 1 31.33 4.22 8.28
CA MET A 1 30.32 3.58 9.17
C MET A 1 29.13 3.28 8.30
N SER A 2 28.47 2.13 8.43
CA SER A 2 27.24 1.90 7.65
C SER A 2 26.16 2.92 8.07
N LEU A 3 25.30 3.33 7.13
CA LEU A 3 24.15 4.19 7.42
C LEU A 3 23.33 3.68 8.61
N THR A 4 23.12 2.36 8.68
CA THR A 4 22.42 1.68 9.78
C THR A 4 23.11 1.86 11.12
N SER A 5 24.44 1.74 11.18
CA SER A 5 25.20 1.94 12.41
C SER A 5 25.17 3.40 12.88
N LEU A 6 25.15 4.35 11.95
CA LEU A 6 25.06 5.77 12.26
C LEU A 6 23.68 6.14 12.81
N ILE A 7 22.60 5.65 12.19
CA ILE A 7 21.23 5.83 12.70
C ILE A 7 21.11 5.24 14.11
N PHE A 8 21.63 4.03 14.33
CA PHE A 8 21.63 3.41 15.65
C PHE A 8 22.37 4.27 16.68
N LEU A 9 23.54 4.80 16.34
CA LEU A 9 24.30 5.68 17.23
C LEU A 9 23.54 6.97 17.56
N LEU A 10 22.89 7.61 16.58
CA LEU A 10 22.06 8.80 16.80
C LEU A 10 20.89 8.48 17.75
N LEU A 11 20.24 7.32 17.59
CA LEU A 11 19.20 6.87 18.52
C LEU A 11 19.73 6.66 19.93
N VAL A 12 20.92 6.06 20.08
CA VAL A 12 21.56 5.88 21.40
C VAL A 12 21.83 7.24 22.05
N ILE A 13 22.37 8.23 21.31
CA ILE A 13 22.57 9.60 21.82
C ILE A 13 21.23 10.21 22.26
N GLY A 14 20.17 10.01 21.47
CA GLY A 14 18.81 10.41 21.82
C GLY A 14 18.30 9.80 23.10
N VAL A 15 18.48 8.49 23.28
CA VAL A 15 18.09 7.77 24.49
C VAL A 15 18.86 8.28 25.71
N ILE A 16 20.17 8.56 25.57
CA ILE A 16 20.97 9.17 26.63
C ILE A 16 20.36 10.51 27.05
N TYR A 17 20.10 11.41 26.10
CA TYR A 17 19.49 12.71 26.40
C TYR A 17 18.07 12.57 26.99
N PHE A 18 17.28 11.61 26.52
CA PHE A 18 15.98 11.31 27.10
C PHE A 18 16.08 10.96 28.60
N TYR A 19 17.00 10.08 28.98
CA TYR A 19 17.20 9.72 30.37
C TYR A 19 17.76 10.89 31.19
N LEU A 20 18.68 11.70 30.64
CA LEU A 20 19.18 12.89 31.31
C LEU A 20 18.05 13.90 31.61
N GLY A 21 17.22 14.22 30.62
CA GLY A 21 16.09 15.13 30.80
C GLY A 21 15.02 14.58 31.75
N ARG A 22 14.72 13.29 31.67
CA ARG A 22 13.77 12.62 32.58
C ARG A 22 14.28 12.61 34.02
N ASN A 23 15.55 12.25 34.22
CA ASN A 23 16.17 12.16 35.55
C ASN A 23 16.29 13.54 36.21
N TRP A 24 16.56 14.58 35.42
CA TRP A 24 16.47 15.96 35.92
C TRP A 24 15.07 16.27 36.45
N GLY A 25 14.03 15.95 35.67
CA GLY A 25 12.64 16.21 36.07
C GLY A 25 12.19 15.41 37.30
N THR A 26 12.59 14.13 37.41
CA THR A 26 12.24 13.31 38.59
C THR A 26 12.95 13.78 39.85
N ARG A 27 14.22 14.22 39.76
CA ARG A 27 14.95 14.81 40.90
C ARG A 27 14.28 16.08 41.39
N GLN A 28 13.88 16.97 40.48
CA GLN A 28 13.19 18.21 40.85
C GLN A 28 11.81 17.96 41.45
N TRP A 29 11.09 16.95 40.97
CA TRP A 29 9.83 16.53 41.59
C TRP A 29 10.07 15.99 43.00
N ALA A 30 11.06 15.12 43.19
CA ALA A 30 11.36 14.50 44.49
C ALA A 30 11.74 15.54 45.57
N LEU A 31 12.37 16.65 45.17
CA LEU A 31 12.71 17.75 46.07
C LEU A 31 11.48 18.53 46.58
N GLY A 32 10.32 18.42 45.91
CA GLY A 32 9.03 18.95 46.37
C GLY A 32 8.90 20.48 46.47
N SER A 33 10.00 21.22 46.33
CA SER A 33 10.08 22.68 46.56
C SER A 33 9.60 23.51 45.36
N ILE A 34 9.55 22.93 44.16
CA ILE A 34 9.21 23.63 42.92
C ILE A 34 8.19 22.82 42.12
N LYS A 35 7.04 23.43 41.80
CA LYS A 35 6.02 22.83 40.93
C LYS A 35 6.49 22.88 39.47
N LEU A 36 6.76 21.72 38.88
CA LEU A 36 7.08 21.60 37.45
C LEU A 36 5.83 21.84 36.59
N HIS A 37 5.98 22.53 35.47
CA HIS A 37 4.89 22.71 34.51
C HIS A 37 4.50 21.41 33.78
N SER A 38 5.46 20.52 33.51
CA SER A 38 5.24 19.29 32.73
C SER A 38 5.72 18.04 33.49
N LEU A 39 5.15 16.87 33.15
CA LEU A 39 5.61 15.59 33.71
C LEU A 39 7.08 15.32 33.32
N PRO A 40 7.90 14.69 34.18
CA PRO A 40 9.31 14.39 33.92
C PRO A 40 9.59 13.72 32.58
N ARG A 41 8.68 12.84 32.13
CA ARG A 41 8.78 12.18 30.83
C ARG A 41 8.85 13.16 29.65
N TYR A 42 8.18 14.31 29.72
CA TYR A 42 8.17 15.29 28.61
C TYR A 42 9.50 16.04 28.49
N TYR A 43 10.21 16.28 29.60
CA TYR A 43 11.57 16.84 29.54
C TYR A 43 12.56 15.86 28.90
N GLY A 44 12.40 14.57 29.19
CA GLY A 44 13.10 13.51 28.47
C GLY A 44 12.76 13.48 26.98
N PHE A 45 11.47 13.46 26.62
CA PHE A 45 11.08 13.47 25.21
C PHE A 45 11.58 14.71 24.46
N TRP A 46 11.52 15.90 25.07
CA TRP A 46 12.04 17.13 24.46
C TRP A 46 13.52 17.02 24.11
N THR A 47 14.35 16.63 25.08
CA THR A 47 15.80 16.52 24.89
C THR A 47 16.19 15.39 23.93
N GLY A 48 15.54 14.22 24.06
CA GLY A 48 15.78 13.09 23.16
C GLY A 48 15.36 13.38 21.72
N LEU A 49 14.22 14.05 21.50
CA LEU A 49 13.73 14.38 20.16
C LEU A 49 14.58 15.48 19.50
N ILE A 50 14.97 16.53 20.23
CA ILE A 50 15.83 17.59 19.68
C ILE A 50 17.24 17.07 19.39
N ALA A 51 17.74 16.10 20.16
CA ALA A 51 19.01 15.44 19.86
C ALA A 51 18.93 14.55 18.61
N THR A 52 17.81 13.88 18.36
CA THR A 52 17.70 12.87 17.29
C THR A 52 17.14 13.41 15.99
N VAL A 53 15.96 14.05 16.03
CA VAL A 53 15.19 14.38 14.83
C VAL A 53 15.97 15.28 13.86
N PRO A 54 16.56 16.42 14.28
CA PRO A 54 17.32 17.26 13.37
C PRO A 54 18.58 16.58 12.84
N ALA A 55 19.24 15.73 13.64
CA ALA A 55 20.43 15.00 13.22
C ALA A 55 20.12 13.93 12.18
N VAL A 56 18.99 13.23 12.32
CA VAL A 56 18.50 12.26 11.33
C VAL A 56 18.05 12.98 10.04
N LEU A 57 17.37 14.12 10.15
CA LEU A 57 17.00 14.93 8.98
C LEU A 57 18.25 15.44 8.23
N LEU A 58 19.26 15.88 8.97
CA LEU A 58 20.54 16.30 8.39
C LEU A 58 21.27 15.13 7.72
N LEU A 59 21.26 13.94 8.34
CA LEU A 59 21.81 12.73 7.74
C LEU A 59 21.14 12.42 6.40
N VAL A 60 19.80 12.36 6.38
CA VAL A 60 19.05 12.08 5.15
C VAL A 60 19.33 13.15 4.09
N PHE A 61 19.35 14.42 4.46
CA PHE A 61 19.62 15.51 3.52
C PHE A 61 21.02 15.40 2.89
N LEU A 62 22.05 15.15 3.71
CA LEU A 62 23.43 15.05 3.22
C LEU A 62 23.65 13.80 2.36
N SER A 63 23.00 12.68 2.69
CA SER A 63 23.05 11.43 1.91
C SER A 63 22.24 11.46 0.61
N ILE A 64 21.45 12.51 0.37
CA ILE A 64 20.82 12.77 -0.92
C ILE A 64 21.66 13.78 -1.72
N ALA A 65 22.26 14.75 -1.03
CA ALA A 65 23.05 15.81 -1.65
C ALA A 65 24.39 15.31 -2.22
N ASP A 66 25.01 14.30 -1.61
CA ASP A 66 26.26 13.70 -2.07
C ASP A 66 26.12 13.03 -3.44
N ASP A 67 25.05 12.26 -3.69
CA ASP A 67 24.79 11.63 -4.98
C ASP A 67 24.66 12.66 -6.11
N PHE A 68 23.95 13.77 -5.86
CA PHE A 68 23.83 14.86 -6.83
C PHE A 68 25.18 15.54 -7.10
N LEU A 69 25.96 15.80 -6.06
CA LEU A 69 27.27 16.41 -6.17
C LEU A 69 28.24 15.51 -6.94
N PHE A 70 28.28 14.21 -6.60
CA PHE A 70 29.19 13.26 -7.22
C PHE A 70 28.85 13.06 -8.70
N LYS A 71 27.58 12.95 -9.07
CA LYS A 71 27.15 12.91 -10.48
C LYS A 71 27.59 14.14 -11.27
N SER A 72 27.57 15.32 -10.66
CA SER A 72 28.06 16.54 -11.29
C SER A 72 29.59 16.53 -11.45
N MET A 73 30.33 16.12 -10.42
CA MET A 73 31.79 16.03 -10.45
C MET A 73 32.31 14.93 -11.40
N LEU A 74 31.53 13.86 -11.58
CA LEU A 74 31.87 12.74 -12.46
C LEU A 74 31.96 13.15 -13.93
N LYS A 75 31.22 14.20 -14.34
CA LYS A 75 31.28 14.74 -15.71
C LYS A 75 32.70 15.19 -16.12
N ASN A 76 33.55 15.54 -15.16
CA ASN A 76 34.94 15.92 -15.44
C ASN A 76 35.82 14.73 -15.85
N PHE A 77 35.37 13.49 -15.60
CA PHE A 77 36.07 12.26 -15.98
C PHE A 77 35.55 11.68 -17.29
N TYR A 78 34.41 12.16 -17.78
CA TYR A 78 33.82 11.67 -19.02
C TYR A 78 34.59 12.22 -20.22
N PRO A 79 34.88 11.39 -21.23
CA PRO A 79 35.48 11.88 -22.47
C PRO A 79 34.48 12.78 -23.23
N SER A 80 35.01 13.68 -24.08
CA SER A 80 34.24 14.78 -24.68
C SER A 80 33.07 14.30 -25.56
N ASP A 81 33.19 13.12 -26.16
CA ASP A 81 32.17 12.43 -26.94
C ASP A 81 30.96 11.99 -26.09
N VAL A 82 31.17 11.64 -24.83
CA VAL A 82 30.10 11.26 -23.88
C VAL A 82 29.43 12.51 -23.30
N VAL A 83 30.22 13.56 -23.04
CA VAL A 83 29.69 14.83 -22.47
C VAL A 83 28.82 15.57 -23.47
N GLU A 84 29.17 15.53 -24.76
CA GLU A 84 28.39 16.12 -25.86
C GLU A 84 27.27 15.20 -26.38
N GLY A 85 27.21 13.96 -25.90
CA GLY A 85 26.22 12.96 -26.28
C GLY A 85 24.82 13.19 -25.67
N ASP A 86 23.87 12.37 -26.11
CA ASP A 86 22.50 12.38 -25.60
C ASP A 86 22.41 11.86 -24.14
N ILE A 87 21.29 12.12 -23.46
CA ILE A 87 21.01 11.71 -22.07
C ILE A 87 21.26 10.21 -21.85
N VAL A 88 20.98 9.39 -22.87
CA VAL A 88 21.21 7.94 -22.85
C VAL A 88 22.71 7.60 -22.76
N ALA A 89 23.57 8.31 -23.48
CA ALA A 89 25.02 8.07 -23.45
C ALA A 89 25.61 8.39 -22.06
N LEU A 90 25.16 9.50 -21.46
CA LEU A 90 25.51 9.88 -20.08
C LEU A 90 25.03 8.84 -19.05
N ALA A 91 23.83 8.30 -19.22
CA ALA A 91 23.28 7.26 -18.35
C ALA A 91 24.10 5.95 -18.47
N ILE A 92 24.45 5.53 -19.69
CA ILE A 92 25.30 4.34 -19.92
C ILE A 92 26.68 4.54 -19.29
N ALA A 93 27.29 5.71 -19.47
CA ALA A 93 28.59 6.03 -18.87
C ALA A 93 28.55 5.98 -17.34
N PHE A 94 27.51 6.55 -16.73
CA PHE A 94 27.29 6.46 -15.29
C PHE A 94 27.15 5.00 -14.82
N THR A 95 26.34 4.19 -15.51
CA THR A 95 26.16 2.77 -15.19
C THR A 95 27.46 1.98 -15.30
N LYS A 96 28.30 2.24 -16.32
CA LYS A 96 29.63 1.62 -16.45
C LYS A 96 30.50 1.90 -15.22
N VAL A 97 30.53 3.16 -14.75
CA VAL A 97 31.29 3.55 -13.55
C VAL A 97 30.71 2.87 -12.31
N MET A 98 29.39 2.90 -12.12
CA MET A 98 28.74 2.32 -10.95
C MET A 98 28.90 0.80 -10.87
N ASN A 99 28.83 0.08 -11.99
CA ASN A 99 29.12 -1.35 -12.04
C ASN A 99 30.52 -1.65 -11.47
N LEU A 100 31.52 -0.86 -11.85
CA LEU A 100 32.88 -1.03 -11.35
C LEU A 100 33.02 -0.68 -9.86
N VAL A 101 32.30 0.35 -9.39
CA VAL A 101 32.21 0.72 -7.96
C VAL A 101 31.61 -0.43 -7.14
N GLU A 102 30.58 -1.09 -7.67
CA GLU A 102 29.92 -2.25 -7.05
C GLU A 102 30.73 -3.56 -7.17
N GLY A 103 31.86 -3.53 -7.88
CA GLY A 103 32.74 -4.68 -8.08
C GLY A 103 32.34 -5.59 -9.24
N VAL A 104 31.35 -5.19 -10.04
CA VAL A 104 30.93 -5.91 -11.26
C VAL A 104 31.83 -5.48 -12.43
N ARG A 105 32.62 -6.42 -12.95
CA ARG A 105 33.53 -6.18 -14.07
C ARG A 105 33.07 -6.89 -15.33
N PHE A 106 32.76 -6.12 -16.37
CA PHE A 106 32.50 -6.64 -17.71
C PHE A 106 33.69 -6.33 -18.61
N GLY A 107 34.45 -7.38 -18.99
CA GLY A 107 35.64 -7.23 -19.83
C GLY A 107 36.75 -6.39 -19.18
N THR A 108 37.60 -5.76 -19.99
CA THR A 108 38.63 -4.80 -19.54
C THR A 108 38.02 -3.39 -19.52
N PRO A 109 37.84 -2.76 -18.35
CA PRO A 109 37.26 -1.42 -18.25
C PRO A 109 38.14 -0.39 -18.96
N GLU A 110 37.50 0.62 -19.54
CA GLU A 110 38.21 1.75 -20.16
C GLU A 110 38.94 2.57 -19.08
N PRO A 111 40.13 3.15 -19.34
CA PRO A 111 40.94 3.81 -18.31
C PRO A 111 40.24 4.97 -17.56
N TRP A 112 39.36 5.71 -18.26
CA TRP A 112 38.59 6.79 -17.64
C TRP A 112 37.52 6.25 -16.68
N VAL A 113 36.96 5.04 -16.94
CA VAL A 113 35.98 4.37 -16.07
C VAL A 113 36.66 3.93 -14.78
N GLU A 114 37.90 3.40 -14.86
CA GLU A 114 38.67 3.03 -13.67
C GLU A 114 39.02 4.25 -12.82
N ALA A 115 39.47 5.34 -13.45
CA ALA A 115 39.76 6.59 -12.76
C ALA A 115 38.52 7.20 -12.10
N ALA A 116 37.39 7.21 -12.81
CA ALA A 116 36.10 7.69 -12.31
C ALA A 116 35.59 6.85 -11.13
N ALA A 117 35.67 5.52 -11.22
CA ALA A 117 35.25 4.62 -10.14
C ALA A 117 36.14 4.76 -8.89
N ALA A 118 37.46 4.88 -9.08
CA ALA A 118 38.38 5.12 -7.97
C ALA A 118 38.12 6.47 -7.29
N ALA A 119 37.84 7.52 -8.07
CA ALA A 119 37.46 8.83 -7.56
C ALA A 119 36.14 8.76 -6.77
N TRP A 120 35.12 8.07 -7.31
CA TRP A 120 33.83 7.86 -6.64
C TRP A 120 33.99 7.18 -5.28
N ILE A 121 34.74 6.07 -5.22
CA ILE A 121 35.02 5.35 -3.96
C ILE A 121 35.72 6.28 -2.95
N GLY A 122 36.67 7.09 -3.42
CA GLY A 122 37.35 8.07 -2.59
C GLY A 122 36.42 9.13 -2.02
N TRP A 123 35.57 9.73 -2.87
CA TRP A 123 34.59 10.73 -2.48
C TRP A 123 33.55 10.17 -1.51
N GLN A 124 33.02 8.97 -1.78
CA GLN A 124 32.06 8.31 -0.93
C GLN A 124 32.63 8.05 0.47
N LYS A 125 33.87 7.59 0.56
CA LYS A 125 34.56 7.40 1.84
C LYS A 125 34.71 8.71 2.63
N ILE A 126 35.06 9.81 1.95
CA ILE A 126 35.20 11.13 2.57
C ILE A 126 33.83 11.65 3.02
N ALA A 127 32.81 11.56 2.16
CA ALA A 127 31.45 11.98 2.48
C ALA A 127 30.90 11.20 3.67
N ASP A 128 31.02 9.88 3.70
CA ASP A 128 30.58 9.05 4.83
C ASP A 128 31.21 9.52 6.17
N GLN A 129 32.50 9.87 6.16
CA GLN A 129 33.19 10.38 7.35
C GLN A 129 32.68 11.76 7.76
N VAL A 130 32.53 12.67 6.81
CA VAL A 130 32.03 14.03 7.05
C VAL A 130 30.59 13.99 7.55
N ILE A 131 29.72 13.24 6.89
CA ILE A 131 28.32 13.04 7.24
C ILE A 131 28.21 12.47 8.65
N ALA A 132 28.98 11.41 8.97
CA ALA A 132 29.00 10.83 10.31
C ALA A 132 29.42 11.86 11.37
N LEU A 133 30.52 12.58 11.14
CA LEU A 133 31.01 13.58 12.08
C LEU A 133 30.00 14.70 12.31
N VAL A 134 29.47 15.28 11.22
CA VAL A 134 28.55 16.41 11.25
C VAL A 134 27.22 16.02 11.92
N THR A 135 26.68 14.85 11.62
CA THR A 135 25.40 14.39 12.19
C THR A 135 25.53 14.03 13.68
N ILE A 136 26.62 13.36 14.08
CA ILE A 136 26.90 13.08 15.50
C ILE A 136 27.10 14.40 16.26
N ALA A 137 27.91 15.32 15.73
CA ALA A 137 28.14 16.62 16.35
C ALA A 137 26.83 17.40 16.50
N CYS A 138 26.02 17.44 15.44
CA CYS A 138 24.69 18.05 15.46
C CYS A 138 23.81 17.45 16.57
N SER A 139 23.75 16.12 16.67
CA SER A 139 22.96 15.42 17.69
C SER A 139 23.40 15.75 19.12
N VAL A 140 24.70 15.72 19.38
CA VAL A 140 25.27 16.02 20.69
C VAL A 140 25.05 17.48 21.06
N ILE A 141 25.31 18.41 20.13
CA ILE A 141 25.17 19.86 20.37
C ILE A 141 23.70 20.23 20.61
N LEU A 142 22.78 19.78 19.76
CA LEU A 142 21.36 20.09 19.90
C LEU A 142 20.76 19.44 21.15
N GLY A 143 21.14 18.20 21.47
CA GLY A 143 20.75 17.55 22.73
C GLY A 143 21.24 18.33 23.95
N PHE A 144 22.50 18.81 23.93
CA PHE A 144 23.06 19.61 25.00
C PHE A 144 22.34 20.96 25.16
N ILE A 145 22.07 21.65 24.05
CA ILE A 145 21.29 22.90 24.04
C ILE A 145 19.90 22.66 24.61
N ALA A 146 19.20 21.61 24.17
CA ALA A 146 17.87 21.26 24.67
C ALA A 146 17.91 20.93 26.17
N PHE A 147 18.95 20.27 26.65
CA PHE A 147 19.11 19.96 28.07
C PHE A 147 19.33 21.23 28.90
N ARG A 148 20.12 22.19 28.41
CA ARG A 148 20.32 23.49 29.08
C ARG A 148 19.07 24.37 29.09
N GLN A 149 18.16 24.19 28.14
CA GLN A 149 16.89 24.91 28.09
C GLN A 149 15.87 24.41 29.12
N ILE A 150 16.06 23.20 29.66
CA ILE A 150 15.13 22.66 30.64
C ILE A 150 15.15 23.52 31.91
N SER A 151 13.99 24.05 32.27
CA SER A 151 13.73 24.76 33.51
C SER A 151 12.37 24.35 34.09
N PRO A 152 12.09 24.65 35.37
CA PRO A 152 10.78 24.33 35.96
C PRO A 152 9.60 25.02 35.26
N THR A 153 9.84 26.20 34.67
CA THR A 153 8.86 26.99 33.92
C THR A 153 8.77 26.60 32.44
N PHE A 154 9.73 25.82 31.93
CA PHE A 154 9.75 25.39 30.53
C PHE A 154 8.59 24.45 30.22
N ARG A 155 7.82 24.77 29.18
CA ARG A 155 6.64 24.03 28.74
C ARG A 155 7.01 22.85 27.84
N ALA A 156 7.74 21.87 28.39
CA ALA A 156 8.25 20.73 27.63
C ALA A 156 7.16 19.94 26.88
N ARG A 157 5.98 19.80 27.50
CA ARG A 157 4.82 19.14 26.85
C ARG A 157 4.46 19.82 25.53
N ASN A 158 4.28 21.14 25.52
CA ASN A 158 3.90 21.90 24.33
C ASN A 158 4.99 21.82 23.24
N GLY A 159 6.27 21.81 23.63
CA GLY A 159 7.38 21.63 22.70
C GLY A 159 7.35 20.27 22.00
N VAL A 160 7.15 19.20 22.77
CA VAL A 160 7.02 17.82 22.24
C VAL A 160 5.77 17.68 21.38
N GLU A 161 4.63 18.18 21.83
CA GLU A 161 3.38 18.16 21.05
C GLU A 161 3.53 18.90 19.72
N ARG A 162 4.29 20.01 19.68
CA ARG A 162 4.57 20.74 18.43
C ARG A 162 5.43 19.92 17.45
N ILE A 163 6.44 19.19 17.94
CA ILE A 163 7.26 18.29 17.11
C ILE A 163 6.39 17.17 16.52
N ILE A 164 5.57 16.53 17.35
CA ILE A 164 4.66 15.45 16.90
C ILE A 164 3.65 15.99 15.88
N LEU A 165 3.06 17.16 16.13
CA LEU A 165 2.11 17.79 15.23
C LEU A 165 2.74 18.10 13.86
N TRP A 166 3.95 18.65 13.81
CA TRP A 166 4.65 18.88 12.54
C TRP A 166 4.99 17.57 11.83
N ALA A 167 5.37 16.52 12.55
CA ALA A 167 5.60 15.20 11.96
C ALA A 167 4.32 14.62 11.33
N LEU A 168 3.18 14.75 12.02
CA LEU A 168 1.87 14.34 11.51
C LEU A 168 1.44 15.18 10.29
N ILE A 169 1.64 16.51 10.33
CA ILE A 169 1.37 17.39 9.19
C ILE A 169 2.21 16.95 8.00
N LEU A 170 3.53 16.83 8.14
CA LEU A 170 4.43 16.45 7.07
C LEU A 170 4.04 15.08 6.47
N SER A 171 3.77 14.09 7.34
CA SER A 171 3.33 12.76 6.90
C SER A 171 2.02 12.82 6.10
N SER A 172 1.04 13.61 6.56
CA SER A 172 -0.23 13.77 5.86
C SER A 172 -0.08 14.52 4.54
N SER A 173 0.77 15.56 4.51
CA SER A 173 1.05 16.32 3.29
C SER A 173 1.73 15.45 2.24
N VAL A 174 2.72 14.64 2.62
CA VAL A 174 3.36 13.68 1.69
C VAL A 174 2.32 12.71 1.14
N ALA A 175 1.44 12.14 1.98
CA ALA A 175 0.39 11.24 1.51
C ALA A 175 -0.57 11.93 0.50
N ILE A 176 -0.97 13.18 0.76
CA ILE A 176 -1.84 13.96 -0.13
C ILE A 176 -1.13 14.24 -1.46
N PHE A 177 0.11 14.72 -1.44
CA PHE A 177 0.86 15.02 -2.67
C PHE A 177 1.16 13.77 -3.49
N THR A 178 1.50 12.65 -2.84
CA THR A 178 1.66 11.36 -3.53
C THR A 178 0.36 10.92 -4.17
N THR A 179 -0.77 11.07 -3.50
CA THR A 179 -2.10 10.73 -4.07
C THR A 179 -2.40 11.59 -5.29
N ILE A 180 -2.18 12.91 -5.21
CA ILE A 180 -2.32 13.82 -6.35
C ILE A 180 -1.38 13.40 -7.48
N GLY A 181 -0.12 13.07 -7.16
CA GLY A 181 0.87 12.61 -8.13
C GLY A 181 0.43 11.34 -8.87
N ILE A 182 -0.09 10.35 -8.15
CA ILE A 182 -0.63 9.11 -8.75
C ILE A 182 -1.80 9.44 -9.68
N VAL A 183 -2.77 10.25 -9.23
CA VAL A 183 -3.93 10.61 -10.04
C VAL A 183 -3.52 11.37 -11.30
N LEU A 184 -2.62 12.35 -11.18
CA LEU A 184 -2.14 13.13 -12.32
C LEU A 184 -1.30 12.27 -13.28
N SER A 185 -0.44 11.39 -12.76
CA SER A 185 0.35 10.47 -13.59
C SER A 185 -0.57 9.54 -14.39
N VAL A 186 -1.51 8.87 -13.72
CA VAL A 186 -2.49 8.00 -14.39
C VAL A 186 -3.31 8.78 -15.42
N LEU A 187 -3.75 10.00 -15.08
CA LEU A 187 -4.53 10.85 -16.00
C LEU A 187 -3.72 11.24 -17.25
N PHE A 188 -2.52 11.77 -17.09
CA PHE A 188 -1.72 12.26 -18.22
C PHE A 188 -1.26 11.12 -19.14
N GLU A 189 -0.84 9.98 -18.59
CA GLU A 189 -0.46 8.82 -19.40
C GLU A 189 -1.68 8.21 -20.10
N SER A 190 -2.85 8.20 -19.46
CA SER A 190 -4.10 7.78 -20.13
C SER A 190 -4.49 8.73 -21.27
N ILE A 191 -4.30 10.04 -21.11
CA ILE A 191 -4.54 11.02 -22.20
C ILE A 191 -3.61 10.74 -23.37
N ARG A 192 -2.34 10.36 -23.13
CA ARG A 192 -1.42 9.93 -24.21
C ARG A 192 -1.94 8.68 -24.91
N PHE A 193 -2.39 7.67 -24.16
CA PHE A 193 -3.00 6.47 -24.71
C PHE A 193 -4.18 6.78 -25.63
N PHE A 194 -5.12 7.63 -25.18
CA PHE A 194 -6.33 7.96 -25.94
C PHE A 194 -6.09 8.87 -27.16
N LYS A 195 -4.88 9.41 -27.33
CA LYS A 195 -4.46 10.02 -28.60
C LYS A 195 -4.09 8.96 -29.65
N LEU A 196 -3.70 7.76 -29.22
CA LEU A 196 -3.33 6.65 -30.09
C LEU A 196 -4.53 5.74 -30.40
N ILE A 197 -5.35 5.45 -29.37
CA ILE A 197 -6.50 4.54 -29.48
C ILE A 197 -7.79 5.30 -29.15
N PRO A 198 -8.83 5.24 -30.01
CA PRO A 198 -10.12 5.85 -29.71
C PRO A 198 -10.73 5.33 -28.40
N ILE A 199 -11.27 6.23 -27.58
CA ILE A 199 -11.90 5.89 -26.29
C ILE A 199 -13.01 4.86 -26.46
N GLN A 200 -13.76 4.91 -27.57
CA GLN A 200 -14.87 3.99 -27.83
C GLN A 200 -14.37 2.56 -28.05
N ASP A 201 -13.30 2.38 -28.82
CA ASP A 201 -12.71 1.07 -29.09
C ASP A 201 -12.10 0.47 -27.82
N PHE A 202 -11.55 1.31 -26.94
CA PHE A 202 -11.07 0.87 -25.64
C PHE A 202 -12.23 0.47 -24.71
N ILE A 203 -13.20 1.36 -24.49
CA ILE A 203 -14.28 1.16 -23.51
C ILE A 203 -15.26 0.06 -23.93
N PHE A 204 -15.57 -0.06 -25.23
CA PHE A 204 -16.57 -1.00 -25.76
C PHE A 204 -15.95 -2.19 -26.50
N GLY A 205 -14.63 -2.24 -26.66
CA GLY A 205 -13.94 -3.34 -27.32
C GLY A 205 -14.08 -4.66 -26.56
N LEU A 206 -14.34 -5.72 -27.30
CA LEU A 206 -14.50 -7.10 -26.80
C LEU A 206 -13.24 -7.94 -26.94
N GLU A 207 -12.23 -7.42 -27.63
CA GLU A 207 -10.97 -8.12 -27.88
C GLU A 207 -9.80 -7.35 -27.25
N TRP A 208 -8.94 -8.09 -26.56
CA TRP A 208 -7.72 -7.57 -25.96
C TRP A 208 -6.53 -8.34 -26.52
N ASN A 209 -5.79 -7.70 -27.43
CA ASN A 209 -4.60 -8.27 -28.04
C ASN A 209 -3.52 -7.21 -28.33
N PRO A 210 -2.84 -6.73 -27.28
CA PRO A 210 -1.77 -5.74 -27.43
C PRO A 210 -0.46 -6.33 -27.99
N GLN A 211 -0.37 -7.65 -28.16
CA GLN A 211 0.87 -8.32 -28.60
C GLN A 211 1.18 -8.05 -30.08
N PHE A 212 0.16 -7.74 -30.89
CA PHE A 212 0.34 -7.44 -32.31
C PHE A 212 0.90 -6.05 -32.59
N GLU A 213 1.11 -5.17 -31.60
CA GLU A 213 1.71 -3.84 -31.82
C GLU A 213 3.11 -3.95 -32.45
N GLY A 214 3.93 -4.91 -32.00
CA GLY A 214 5.25 -5.16 -32.59
C GLY A 214 5.19 -5.77 -33.98
N ALA A 215 4.19 -6.61 -34.26
CA ALA A 215 3.97 -7.25 -35.56
C ALA A 215 3.46 -6.24 -36.61
N GLU A 216 2.58 -5.33 -36.21
CA GLU A 216 2.08 -4.22 -37.01
C GLU A 216 3.22 -3.25 -37.37
N ARG A 217 4.07 -2.89 -36.40
CA ARG A 217 5.31 -2.12 -36.64
C ARG A 217 6.31 -2.83 -37.55
N ALA A 218 6.43 -4.16 -37.44
CA ALA A 218 7.31 -4.97 -38.26
C ALA A 218 6.74 -5.25 -39.67
N GLY A 219 5.53 -4.77 -39.99
CA GLY A 219 4.89 -4.98 -41.29
C GLY A 219 4.56 -6.44 -41.58
N SER A 220 4.50 -7.32 -40.56
CA SER A 220 4.45 -8.77 -40.74
C SER A 220 3.04 -9.32 -41.06
N GLY A 221 2.05 -8.46 -41.31
CA GLY A 221 0.68 -8.86 -41.66
C GLY A 221 -0.04 -9.74 -40.61
N GLY A 222 0.48 -9.77 -39.37
CA GLY A 222 0.08 -10.75 -38.35
C GLY A 222 -1.20 -10.45 -37.58
N GLY A 223 -1.76 -9.24 -37.73
CA GLY A 223 -2.94 -8.77 -36.99
C GLY A 223 -2.82 -7.30 -36.59
N THR A 224 -3.92 -6.67 -36.20
CA THR A 224 -3.98 -5.30 -35.65
C THR A 224 -4.00 -5.35 -34.13
N ALA A 225 -3.27 -4.46 -33.46
CA ALA A 225 -3.31 -4.38 -31.99
C ALA A 225 -4.69 -3.92 -31.50
N THR A 226 -5.32 -4.68 -30.59
CA THR A 226 -6.64 -4.36 -30.02
C THR A 226 -6.57 -4.19 -28.50
N TYR A 227 -7.35 -3.24 -27.97
CA TYR A 227 -7.25 -2.77 -26.58
C TYR A 227 -8.61 -2.73 -25.85
N GLY A 228 -9.53 -3.64 -26.17
CA GLY A 228 -10.86 -3.68 -25.55
C GLY A 228 -10.83 -4.08 -24.07
N MET A 229 -11.36 -3.23 -23.19
CA MET A 229 -11.29 -3.46 -21.73
C MET A 229 -12.35 -4.44 -21.19
N LEU A 230 -13.43 -4.70 -21.92
CA LEU A 230 -14.58 -5.47 -21.39
C LEU A 230 -14.21 -6.86 -20.86
N PRO A 231 -13.43 -7.69 -21.57
CA PRO A 231 -13.11 -9.04 -21.09
C PRO A 231 -12.48 -9.03 -19.70
N MET A 232 -11.63 -8.05 -19.42
CA MET A 232 -10.89 -7.92 -18.17
C MET A 232 -11.78 -7.44 -17.02
N PHE A 233 -12.69 -6.49 -17.30
CA PHE A 233 -13.68 -6.05 -16.32
C PHE A 233 -14.73 -7.13 -16.06
N ALA A 234 -15.17 -7.84 -17.09
CA ALA A 234 -16.06 -8.98 -16.95
C ALA A 234 -15.43 -10.07 -16.06
N GLY A 235 -14.16 -10.42 -16.30
CA GLY A 235 -13.43 -11.34 -15.43
C GLY A 235 -13.27 -10.83 -14.00
N THR A 236 -12.95 -9.54 -13.82
CA THR A 236 -12.85 -8.91 -12.49
C THR A 236 -14.17 -8.98 -11.72
N PHE A 237 -15.29 -8.65 -12.38
CA PHE A 237 -16.62 -8.72 -11.76
C PHE A 237 -17.09 -10.15 -11.53
N LEU A 238 -16.78 -11.09 -12.42
CA LEU A 238 -17.11 -12.51 -12.26
C LEU A 238 -16.42 -13.09 -11.02
N ILE A 239 -15.11 -12.89 -10.90
CA ILE A 239 -14.34 -13.35 -9.73
C ILE A 239 -14.85 -12.66 -8.46
N SER A 240 -15.09 -11.34 -8.51
CA SER A 240 -15.64 -10.59 -7.38
C SER A 240 -17.02 -11.11 -6.97
N ALA A 241 -17.89 -11.45 -7.93
CA ALA A 241 -19.21 -11.99 -7.66
C ALA A 241 -19.15 -13.35 -6.96
N VAL A 242 -18.25 -14.25 -7.40
CA VAL A 242 -17.99 -15.53 -6.72
C VAL A 242 -17.50 -15.27 -5.29
N ALA A 243 -16.52 -14.38 -5.13
CA ALA A 243 -15.94 -14.06 -3.83
C ALA A 243 -16.99 -13.52 -2.84
N ILE A 244 -17.82 -12.58 -3.27
CA ILE A 244 -18.85 -11.94 -2.44
C ILE A 244 -19.98 -12.90 -2.10
N THR A 245 -20.34 -13.80 -3.01
CA THR A 245 -21.32 -14.87 -2.75
C THR A 245 -20.87 -15.79 -1.62
N VAL A 246 -19.57 -16.00 -1.44
CA VAL A 246 -19.01 -16.76 -0.31
C VAL A 246 -18.84 -15.89 0.92
N ALA A 247 -18.21 -14.72 0.75
CA ALA A 247 -17.74 -13.92 1.87
C ALA A 247 -18.88 -13.24 2.64
N VAL A 248 -19.90 -12.74 1.94
CA VAL A 248 -20.99 -11.99 2.58
C VAL A 248 -21.84 -12.89 3.48
N PRO A 249 -22.35 -14.05 3.01
CA PRO A 249 -23.13 -14.92 3.88
C PRO A 249 -22.30 -15.42 5.06
N VAL A 250 -21.11 -15.98 4.82
CA VAL A 250 -20.28 -16.56 5.88
C VAL A 250 -19.81 -15.48 6.86
N GLY A 251 -19.40 -14.32 6.36
CA GLY A 251 -18.97 -13.19 7.19
C GLY A 251 -20.11 -12.60 8.02
N LEU A 252 -21.29 -12.40 7.42
CA LEU A 252 -22.45 -11.83 8.12
C LEU A 252 -23.00 -12.80 9.18
N PHE A 253 -23.13 -14.09 8.88
CA PHE A 253 -23.56 -15.06 9.89
C PHE A 253 -22.54 -15.18 11.03
N SER A 254 -21.25 -15.10 10.72
CA SER A 254 -20.20 -15.07 11.73
C SER A 254 -20.29 -13.81 12.61
N ALA A 255 -20.57 -12.65 12.02
CA ALA A 255 -20.79 -11.40 12.75
C ALA A 255 -22.01 -11.48 13.68
N ILE A 256 -23.14 -11.96 13.18
CA ILE A 256 -24.36 -12.13 13.97
C ILE A 256 -24.11 -13.09 15.13
N TYR A 257 -23.42 -14.21 14.89
CA TYR A 257 -23.07 -15.15 15.95
C TYR A 257 -22.18 -14.50 17.01
N LEU A 258 -21.13 -13.78 16.61
CA LEU A 258 -20.17 -13.15 17.53
C LEU A 258 -20.77 -12.00 18.34
N ALA A 259 -21.69 -11.23 17.75
CA ALA A 259 -22.35 -10.11 18.43
C ALA A 259 -23.47 -10.60 19.36
N GLU A 260 -24.28 -11.56 18.91
CA GLU A 260 -25.53 -11.89 19.61
C GLU A 260 -25.46 -13.18 20.40
N TYR A 261 -24.82 -14.22 19.87
CA TYR A 261 -24.94 -15.59 20.40
C TYR A 261 -23.70 -16.08 21.14
N ALA A 262 -22.52 -15.55 20.82
CA ALA A 262 -21.26 -16.02 21.36
C ALA A 262 -21.11 -15.71 22.86
N SER A 263 -20.54 -16.66 23.59
CA SER A 263 -20.09 -16.39 24.96
C SER A 263 -18.87 -15.47 24.96
N LEU A 264 -18.63 -14.76 26.07
CA LEU A 264 -17.45 -13.90 26.23
C LEU A 264 -16.13 -14.64 25.94
N ARG A 265 -16.04 -15.93 26.30
CA ARG A 265 -14.87 -16.77 26.04
C ARG A 265 -14.69 -17.08 24.56
N THR A 266 -15.78 -17.40 23.87
CA THR A 266 -15.74 -17.67 22.42
C THR A 266 -15.34 -16.40 21.68
N ARG A 267 -15.94 -15.26 22.04
CA ARG A 267 -15.63 -13.96 21.44
C ARG A 267 -14.16 -13.56 21.65
N SER A 268 -13.62 -13.74 22.86
CA SER A 268 -12.22 -13.39 23.17
C SER A 268 -11.18 -14.21 22.40
N VAL A 269 -11.58 -15.33 21.79
CA VAL A 269 -10.69 -16.17 20.97
C VAL A 269 -10.95 -15.95 19.48
N VAL A 270 -12.21 -16.01 19.04
CA VAL A 270 -12.55 -16.01 17.61
C VAL A 270 -12.35 -14.63 16.98
N LYS A 271 -12.72 -13.53 17.65
CA LYS A 271 -12.57 -12.18 17.07
C LYS A 271 -11.10 -11.84 16.79
N PRO A 272 -10.15 -12.02 17.72
CA PRO A 272 -8.72 -11.84 17.41
C PRO A 272 -8.21 -12.74 16.29
N LEU A 273 -8.67 -13.99 16.19
CA LEU A 273 -8.28 -14.89 15.10
C LEU A 273 -8.75 -14.38 13.73
N LEU A 274 -9.97 -13.86 13.64
CA LEU A 274 -10.46 -13.21 12.41
C LEU A 274 -9.62 -11.97 12.06
N GLU A 275 -9.26 -11.16 13.04
CA GLU A 275 -8.39 -9.98 12.82
C GLU A 275 -6.99 -10.37 12.35
N ILE A 276 -6.42 -11.45 12.89
CA ILE A 276 -5.13 -11.99 12.44
C ILE A 276 -5.23 -12.50 10.99
N LEU A 277 -6.31 -13.19 10.63
CA LEU A 277 -6.54 -13.66 9.26
C LEU A 277 -6.62 -12.49 8.26
N ALA A 278 -7.17 -11.33 8.66
CA ALA A 278 -7.20 -10.14 7.82
C ALA A 278 -5.79 -9.56 7.54
N GLY A 279 -4.80 -9.89 8.37
CA GLY A 279 -3.40 -9.46 8.23
C GLY A 279 -2.53 -10.37 7.36
N VAL A 280 -3.05 -11.50 6.88
CA VAL A 280 -2.31 -12.42 6.01
C VAL A 280 -2.09 -11.76 4.64
N PRO A 281 -0.84 -11.72 4.12
CA PRO A 281 -0.56 -11.15 2.81
C PRO A 281 -1.31 -11.86 1.68
N THR A 282 -1.87 -11.10 0.73
CA THR A 282 -2.68 -11.63 -0.38
C THR A 282 -1.91 -12.56 -1.31
N VAL A 283 -0.59 -12.38 -1.42
CA VAL A 283 0.29 -13.31 -2.17
C VAL A 283 0.28 -14.73 -1.59
N VAL A 284 0.15 -14.88 -0.26
CA VAL A 284 0.08 -16.20 0.37
C VAL A 284 -1.22 -16.91 -0.03
N TYR A 285 -2.33 -16.16 -0.07
CA TYR A 285 -3.59 -16.66 -0.61
C TYR A 285 -3.48 -17.00 -2.10
N GLY A 286 -2.77 -16.20 -2.90
CA GLY A 286 -2.52 -16.49 -4.32
C GLY A 286 -1.78 -17.80 -4.56
N PHE A 287 -0.70 -18.06 -3.81
CA PHE A 287 -0.01 -19.35 -3.85
C PHE A 287 -0.91 -20.51 -3.43
N PHE A 288 -1.69 -20.34 -2.37
CA PHE A 288 -2.63 -21.35 -1.92
C PHE A 288 -3.75 -21.62 -2.95
N ALA A 289 -4.22 -20.57 -3.62
CA ALA A 289 -5.19 -20.68 -4.71
C ALA A 289 -4.63 -21.50 -5.87
N ALA A 290 -3.44 -21.16 -6.36
CA ALA A 290 -2.83 -21.82 -7.52
C ALA A 290 -2.40 -23.26 -7.25
N LEU A 291 -1.82 -23.54 -6.08
CA LEU A 291 -1.21 -24.85 -5.79
C LEU A 291 -2.16 -25.85 -5.11
N THR A 292 -3.21 -25.37 -4.44
CA THR A 292 -4.11 -26.23 -3.67
C THR A 292 -5.54 -26.16 -4.19
N VAL A 293 -6.13 -24.97 -4.21
CA VAL A 293 -7.57 -24.82 -4.49
C VAL A 293 -7.89 -25.06 -5.96
N ALA A 294 -7.12 -24.49 -6.89
CA ALA A 294 -7.30 -24.69 -8.33
C ALA A 294 -7.22 -26.17 -8.73
N PRO A 295 -6.17 -26.94 -8.35
CA PRO A 295 -6.11 -28.37 -8.61
C PRO A 295 -7.28 -29.15 -7.98
N PHE A 296 -7.67 -28.78 -6.75
CA PHE A 296 -8.81 -29.41 -6.07
C PHE A 296 -10.13 -29.18 -6.81
N VAL A 297 -10.45 -27.94 -7.17
CA VAL A 297 -11.67 -27.60 -7.92
C VAL A 297 -11.68 -28.31 -9.28
N ARG A 298 -10.55 -28.36 -9.98
CA ARG A 298 -10.41 -29.09 -11.24
C ARG A 298 -10.62 -30.59 -11.07
N ALA A 299 -10.07 -31.20 -10.01
CA ALA A 299 -10.25 -32.62 -9.73
C ALA A 299 -11.72 -32.96 -9.41
N VAL A 300 -12.40 -32.11 -8.64
CA VAL A 300 -13.84 -32.26 -8.36
C VAL A 300 -14.65 -32.13 -9.65
N GLY A 301 -14.36 -31.11 -10.47
CA GLY A 301 -14.99 -30.95 -11.78
C GLY A 301 -14.83 -32.19 -12.66
N ALA A 302 -13.60 -32.70 -12.79
CA ALA A 302 -13.31 -33.91 -13.56
C ALA A 302 -14.08 -35.15 -13.03
N SER A 303 -14.22 -35.29 -11.70
CA SER A 303 -15.00 -36.38 -11.10
C SER A 303 -16.50 -36.30 -11.41
N LEU A 304 -17.00 -35.10 -11.69
CA LEU A 304 -18.39 -34.83 -12.08
C LEU A 304 -18.59 -34.81 -13.61
N GLY A 305 -17.53 -35.04 -14.39
CA GLY A 305 -17.57 -34.92 -15.86
C GLY A 305 -17.66 -33.49 -16.39
N ILE A 306 -17.28 -32.51 -15.57
CA ILE A 306 -17.31 -31.08 -15.90
C ILE A 306 -15.88 -30.60 -16.16
N GLU A 307 -15.65 -29.97 -17.30
CA GLU A 307 -14.37 -29.34 -17.61
C GLU A 307 -14.18 -28.06 -16.81
N VAL A 308 -13.03 -27.93 -16.15
CA VAL A 308 -12.69 -26.76 -15.34
C VAL A 308 -11.26 -26.35 -15.65
N ALA A 309 -11.07 -25.07 -15.95
CA ALA A 309 -9.74 -24.51 -16.17
C ALA A 309 -8.92 -24.52 -14.86
N SER A 310 -7.62 -24.78 -14.97
CA SER A 310 -6.70 -24.70 -13.83
C SER A 310 -6.66 -23.30 -13.23
N GLU A 311 -6.77 -22.26 -14.05
CA GLU A 311 -6.80 -20.84 -13.64
C GLU A 311 -8.22 -20.27 -13.72
N SER A 312 -9.20 -21.05 -13.26
CA SER A 312 -10.62 -20.71 -13.36
C SER A 312 -11.02 -19.56 -12.43
N ALA A 313 -12.00 -18.76 -12.88
CA ALA A 313 -12.58 -17.67 -12.08
C ALA A 313 -13.14 -18.18 -10.73
N LEU A 314 -13.66 -19.41 -10.70
CA LEU A 314 -14.19 -20.07 -9.52
C LEU A 314 -13.09 -20.28 -8.47
N ALA A 315 -11.95 -20.86 -8.85
CA ALA A 315 -10.87 -21.13 -7.90
C ALA A 315 -10.30 -19.82 -7.30
N ALA A 316 -10.04 -18.82 -8.14
CA ALA A 316 -9.59 -17.50 -7.68
C ALA A 316 -10.64 -16.81 -6.79
N GLY A 317 -11.92 -16.86 -7.19
CA GLY A 317 -13.04 -16.25 -6.47
C GLY A 317 -13.29 -16.89 -5.11
N LEU A 318 -13.18 -18.22 -4.99
CA LEU A 318 -13.34 -18.92 -3.71
C LEU A 318 -12.29 -18.48 -2.68
N VAL A 319 -11.02 -18.42 -3.07
CA VAL A 319 -9.94 -18.00 -2.16
C VAL A 319 -10.05 -16.52 -1.82
N MET A 320 -10.37 -15.68 -2.81
CA MET A 320 -10.69 -14.27 -2.56
C MET A 320 -11.86 -14.12 -1.59
N GLY A 321 -12.89 -14.96 -1.70
CA GLY A 321 -14.01 -15.01 -0.77
C GLY A 321 -13.54 -15.30 0.66
N VAL A 322 -12.70 -16.32 0.85
CA VAL A 322 -12.13 -16.66 2.16
C VAL A 322 -11.34 -15.50 2.76
N MET A 323 -10.55 -14.80 1.94
CA MET A 323 -9.80 -13.61 2.38
C MET A 323 -10.73 -12.47 2.83
N ILE A 324 -11.90 -12.31 2.21
CA ILE A 324 -12.86 -11.23 2.51
C ILE A 324 -13.74 -11.55 3.74
N ILE A 325 -13.92 -12.82 4.12
CA ILE A 325 -14.75 -13.22 5.28
C ILE A 325 -14.41 -12.43 6.56
N PRO A 326 -13.14 -12.34 7.02
CA PRO A 326 -12.84 -11.66 8.27
C PRO A 326 -13.14 -10.16 8.21
N PHE A 327 -13.05 -9.57 7.02
CA PHE A 327 -13.37 -8.16 6.80
C PHE A 327 -14.86 -7.89 6.96
N VAL A 328 -15.71 -8.65 6.27
CA VAL A 328 -17.18 -8.54 6.39
C VAL A 328 -17.62 -8.87 7.81
N SER A 329 -17.05 -9.93 8.40
CA SER A 329 -17.42 -10.38 9.75
C SER A 329 -17.04 -9.35 10.81
N SER A 330 -15.82 -8.80 10.78
CA SER A 330 -15.38 -7.87 11.80
C SER A 330 -16.14 -6.56 11.74
N LEU A 331 -16.32 -5.97 10.55
CA LEU A 331 -17.03 -4.71 10.39
C LEU A 331 -18.53 -4.85 10.71
N SER A 332 -19.16 -5.93 10.26
CA SER A 332 -20.57 -6.16 10.57
C SER A 332 -20.79 -6.43 12.06
N ASP A 333 -19.86 -7.12 12.74
CA ASP A 333 -19.91 -7.34 14.19
C ASP A 333 -19.84 -6.00 14.95
N ASP A 334 -18.95 -5.10 14.55
CA ASP A 334 -18.83 -3.78 15.20
C ASP A 334 -20.11 -2.95 15.03
N VAL A 335 -20.73 -2.98 13.84
CA VAL A 335 -22.00 -2.30 13.56
C VAL A 335 -23.16 -2.89 14.37
N ILE A 336 -23.26 -4.23 14.46
CA ILE A 336 -24.33 -4.88 15.22
C ILE A 336 -24.20 -4.57 16.72
N ASN A 337 -22.97 -4.56 17.25
CA ASN A 337 -22.72 -4.20 18.65
C ASN A 337 -22.93 -2.70 18.95
N ALA A 338 -22.89 -1.84 17.94
CA ALA A 338 -23.20 -0.41 18.09
C ALA A 338 -24.71 -0.14 18.31
N VAL A 339 -25.58 -1.11 18.03
CA VAL A 339 -27.02 -0.98 18.29
C VAL A 339 -27.28 -0.89 19.80
N PRO A 340 -27.92 0.19 20.30
CA PRO A 340 -28.12 0.41 21.73
C PRO A 340 -28.80 -0.74 22.47
N GLN A 341 -28.36 -1.00 23.70
CA GLN A 341 -28.94 -2.04 24.56
C GLN A 341 -30.43 -1.80 24.87
N SER A 342 -30.84 -0.53 24.97
CA SER A 342 -32.24 -0.14 25.21
C SER A 342 -33.21 -0.66 24.15
N LEU A 343 -32.80 -0.72 22.86
CA LEU A 343 -33.64 -1.26 21.80
C LEU A 343 -33.85 -2.78 21.95
N ARG A 344 -32.81 -3.47 22.42
CA ARG A 344 -32.84 -4.92 22.69
C ARG A 344 -33.75 -5.21 23.88
N ASP A 345 -33.57 -4.46 24.97
CA ASP A 345 -34.36 -4.59 26.19
C ASP A 345 -35.84 -4.24 25.95
N ALA A 346 -36.13 -3.25 25.11
CA ALA A 346 -37.49 -2.91 24.70
C ALA A 346 -38.16 -4.07 23.93
N ALA A 347 -37.45 -4.70 23.00
CA ALA A 347 -37.95 -5.88 22.27
C ALA A 347 -38.24 -7.05 23.24
N TYR A 348 -37.34 -7.32 24.18
CA TYR A 348 -37.57 -8.33 25.22
C TYR A 348 -38.75 -7.97 26.14
N GLY A 349 -38.92 -6.69 26.46
CA GLY A 349 -40.06 -6.18 27.24
C GLY A 349 -41.41 -6.37 26.55
N LEU A 350 -41.43 -6.43 25.23
CA LEU A 350 -42.62 -6.76 24.42
C LEU A 350 -42.84 -8.28 24.24
N GLY A 351 -42.02 -9.11 24.88
CA GLY A 351 -42.12 -10.57 24.81
C GLY A 351 -41.45 -11.20 23.58
N SER A 352 -40.64 -10.46 22.83
CA SER A 352 -39.89 -11.02 21.70
C SER A 352 -38.85 -12.03 22.15
N THR A 353 -38.72 -13.14 21.43
CA THR A 353 -37.60 -14.06 21.58
C THR A 353 -36.30 -13.41 21.09
N LYS A 354 -35.14 -13.95 21.49
CA LYS A 354 -33.82 -13.48 21.04
C LYS A 354 -33.71 -13.41 19.50
N SER A 355 -34.19 -14.44 18.80
CA SER A 355 -34.17 -14.46 17.34
C SER A 355 -35.09 -13.41 16.71
N GLU A 356 -36.24 -13.12 17.32
CA GLU A 356 -37.15 -12.06 16.87
C GLU A 356 -36.56 -10.67 17.10
N ALA A 357 -36.01 -10.41 18.30
CA ALA A 357 -35.34 -9.16 18.62
C ALA A 357 -34.19 -8.88 17.62
N ILE A 358 -33.39 -9.90 17.30
CA ILE A 358 -32.29 -9.76 16.33
C ILE A 358 -32.83 -9.46 14.93
N ARG A 359 -33.81 -10.23 14.44
CA ARG A 359 -34.33 -10.10 13.07
C ARG A 359 -35.15 -8.83 12.83
N GLN A 360 -35.93 -8.41 13.83
CA GLN A 360 -36.92 -7.34 13.67
C GLN A 360 -36.45 -5.99 14.21
N VAL A 361 -35.43 -5.96 15.09
CA VAL A 361 -34.93 -4.73 15.70
C VAL A 361 -33.46 -4.51 15.40
N VAL A 362 -32.59 -5.46 15.79
CA VAL A 362 -31.14 -5.26 15.70
C VAL A 362 -30.65 -5.21 14.25
N LEU A 363 -31.00 -6.19 13.42
CA LEU A 363 -30.54 -6.25 12.03
C LEU A 363 -31.07 -5.08 11.18
N PRO A 364 -32.36 -4.68 11.29
CA PRO A 364 -32.84 -3.48 10.60
C PRO A 364 -32.09 -2.21 11.03
N ALA A 365 -31.85 -2.02 12.34
CA ALA A 365 -31.10 -0.87 12.85
C ALA A 365 -29.62 -0.88 12.41
N ALA A 366 -29.01 -2.07 12.32
CA ALA A 366 -27.63 -2.24 11.85
C ALA A 366 -27.48 -2.23 10.32
N LEU A 367 -28.58 -2.35 9.57
CA LEU A 367 -28.57 -2.53 8.11
C LEU A 367 -27.73 -1.48 7.35
N PRO A 368 -27.82 -0.15 7.63
CA PRO A 368 -26.97 0.82 6.95
C PRO A 368 -25.47 0.51 7.07
N GLY A 369 -25.02 0.12 8.26
CA GLY A 369 -23.61 -0.18 8.49
C GLY A 369 -23.19 -1.54 7.90
N ILE A 370 -24.08 -2.54 7.93
CA ILE A 370 -23.83 -3.84 7.28
C ILE A 370 -23.70 -3.65 5.76
N VAL A 371 -24.60 -2.87 5.15
CA VAL A 371 -24.53 -2.53 3.72
C VAL A 371 -23.22 -1.78 3.41
N ALA A 372 -22.80 -0.84 4.25
CA ALA A 372 -21.52 -0.17 4.10
C ALA A 372 -20.33 -1.15 4.11
N ALA A 373 -20.33 -2.09 5.06
CA ALA A 373 -19.29 -3.12 5.18
C ALA A 373 -19.24 -4.03 3.95
N VAL A 374 -20.40 -4.43 3.42
CA VAL A 374 -20.50 -5.26 2.20
C VAL A 374 -20.00 -4.50 0.98
N ILE A 375 -20.35 -3.22 0.80
CA ILE A 375 -19.88 -2.46 -0.36
C ILE A 375 -18.37 -2.21 -0.29
N LEU A 376 -17.83 -2.01 0.90
CA LEU A 376 -16.39 -1.89 1.10
C LEU A 376 -15.68 -3.22 0.78
N ALA A 377 -16.30 -4.37 1.10
CA ALA A 377 -15.82 -5.69 0.71
C ALA A 377 -15.83 -5.91 -0.81
N VAL A 378 -16.90 -5.47 -1.50
CA VAL A 378 -16.98 -5.49 -2.97
C VAL A 378 -15.87 -4.64 -3.58
N SER A 379 -15.63 -3.45 -3.04
CA SER A 379 -14.57 -2.55 -3.52
C SER A 379 -13.18 -3.18 -3.34
N ARG A 380 -12.96 -3.92 -2.25
CA ARG A 380 -11.74 -4.69 -2.02
C ARG A 380 -11.59 -5.87 -3.00
N ALA A 381 -12.68 -6.57 -3.33
CA ALA A 381 -12.66 -7.67 -4.30
C ALA A 381 -12.27 -7.18 -5.70
N ILE A 382 -12.84 -6.06 -6.14
CA ILE A 382 -12.54 -5.45 -7.45
C ILE A 382 -11.08 -4.98 -7.54
N GLY A 383 -10.53 -4.49 -6.43
CA GLY A 383 -9.13 -4.06 -6.33
C GLY A 383 -8.14 -5.18 -6.02
N GLU A 384 -8.57 -6.44 -5.90
CA GLU A 384 -7.68 -7.56 -5.59
C GLU A 384 -6.68 -7.76 -6.73
N THR A 385 -5.41 -7.97 -6.37
CA THR A 385 -4.31 -7.99 -7.32
C THR A 385 -3.52 -9.28 -7.26
N MET A 386 -3.09 -9.73 -6.08
CA MET A 386 -2.14 -10.84 -5.98
C MET A 386 -2.81 -12.20 -6.15
N ILE A 387 -4.01 -12.40 -5.59
CA ILE A 387 -4.72 -13.67 -5.77
C ILE A 387 -5.01 -13.90 -7.25
N VAL A 388 -5.45 -12.86 -7.96
CA VAL A 388 -5.84 -12.96 -9.37
C VAL A 388 -4.65 -13.00 -10.32
N VAL A 389 -3.54 -12.31 -10.02
CA VAL A 389 -2.27 -12.46 -10.79
C VAL A 389 -1.78 -13.90 -10.76
N MET A 390 -1.95 -14.60 -9.64
CA MET A 390 -1.39 -15.94 -9.43
C MET A 390 -2.33 -17.08 -9.80
N ALA A 391 -3.65 -16.87 -9.69
CA ALA A 391 -4.63 -17.96 -9.81
C ALA A 391 -5.67 -17.76 -10.92
N ALA A 392 -5.74 -16.58 -11.54
CA ALA A 392 -6.62 -16.33 -12.68
C ALA A 392 -5.82 -16.37 -13.99
N GLY A 393 -6.53 -16.54 -15.11
CA GLY A 393 -5.93 -16.65 -16.43
C GLY A 393 -5.24 -15.36 -16.89
N LEU A 394 -4.21 -15.49 -17.72
CA LEU A 394 -3.57 -14.35 -18.39
C LEU A 394 -4.25 -13.95 -19.71
N ALA A 395 -5.00 -14.87 -20.33
CA ALA A 395 -5.72 -14.59 -21.56
C ALA A 395 -7.04 -13.84 -21.28
N ALA A 396 -7.25 -12.75 -22.01
CA ALA A 396 -8.44 -11.92 -21.90
C ALA A 396 -9.61 -12.51 -22.70
N ASN A 397 -10.22 -13.56 -22.15
CA ASN A 397 -11.41 -14.17 -22.70
C ASN A 397 -12.67 -13.56 -22.07
N LEU A 398 -13.64 -13.17 -22.91
CA LEU A 398 -14.95 -12.74 -22.43
C LEU A 398 -15.80 -13.99 -22.12
N SER A 399 -15.82 -14.40 -20.85
CA SER A 399 -16.68 -15.49 -20.37
C SER A 399 -17.42 -15.09 -19.10
N PHE A 400 -18.65 -15.59 -18.97
CA PHE A 400 -19.47 -15.51 -17.76
C PHE A 400 -19.52 -16.84 -17.00
N ASN A 401 -18.90 -17.89 -17.54
CA ASN A 401 -18.80 -19.18 -16.88
C ASN A 401 -17.65 -19.15 -15.86
N PRO A 402 -17.91 -19.34 -14.55
CA PRO A 402 -16.86 -19.28 -13.55
C PRO A 402 -15.84 -20.43 -13.66
N LEU A 403 -16.13 -21.47 -14.44
CA LEU A 403 -15.22 -22.59 -14.67
C LEU A 403 -14.15 -22.30 -15.72
N ASP A 404 -14.34 -21.24 -16.51
CA ASP A 404 -13.40 -20.84 -17.55
C ASP A 404 -12.26 -19.99 -16.97
N ALA A 405 -11.14 -19.96 -17.70
CA ALA A 405 -10.05 -19.04 -17.42
C ALA A 405 -10.40 -17.64 -17.94
N VAL A 406 -10.41 -16.68 -17.02
CA VAL A 406 -10.60 -15.25 -17.30
C VAL A 406 -9.47 -14.46 -16.67
N THR A 407 -9.16 -13.30 -17.24
CA THR A 407 -8.17 -12.37 -16.69
C THR A 407 -8.86 -11.20 -15.99
N THR A 408 -8.10 -10.48 -15.15
CA THR A 408 -8.60 -9.29 -14.45
C THR A 408 -7.86 -8.03 -14.87
N VAL A 409 -8.46 -6.88 -14.57
CA VAL A 409 -7.87 -5.57 -14.84
C VAL A 409 -6.53 -5.42 -14.11
N THR A 410 -6.50 -5.78 -12.83
CA THR A 410 -5.31 -5.71 -11.98
C THR A 410 -4.20 -6.65 -12.44
N SER A 411 -4.54 -7.87 -12.87
CA SER A 411 -3.56 -8.85 -13.38
C SER A 411 -2.85 -8.35 -14.64
N GLN A 412 -3.61 -7.75 -15.56
CA GLN A 412 -3.04 -7.19 -16.77
C GLN A 412 -2.22 -5.93 -16.53
N ILE A 413 -2.63 -5.04 -15.62
CA ILE A 413 -1.81 -3.88 -15.23
C ILE A 413 -0.44 -4.35 -14.72
N VAL A 414 -0.41 -5.35 -13.82
CA VAL A 414 0.85 -5.92 -13.31
C VAL A 414 1.67 -6.55 -14.44
N THR A 415 1.03 -7.33 -15.31
CA THR A 415 1.72 -8.04 -16.40
C THR A 415 2.36 -7.08 -17.40
N ILE A 416 1.69 -5.98 -17.74
CA ILE A 416 2.20 -4.99 -18.69
C ILE A 416 3.34 -4.18 -18.07
N LEU A 417 3.20 -3.75 -16.81
CA LEU A 417 4.18 -2.89 -16.13
C LEU A 417 5.41 -3.64 -15.61
N SER A 418 5.35 -4.97 -15.48
CA SER A 418 6.49 -5.80 -15.05
C SER A 418 7.37 -6.27 -16.22
N GLY A 419 7.00 -6.01 -17.47
CA GLY A 419 7.75 -6.44 -18.66
C GLY A 419 8.77 -5.42 -19.15
N ASP A 420 9.76 -5.87 -19.93
CA ASP A 420 10.79 -5.03 -20.59
C ASP A 420 10.22 -4.30 -21.83
N GLN A 421 9.12 -3.55 -21.67
CA GLN A 421 8.47 -2.84 -22.76
C GLN A 421 8.99 -1.39 -22.89
N GLU A 422 8.97 -0.86 -24.12
CA GLU A 422 9.23 0.57 -24.35
C GLU A 422 8.16 1.42 -23.66
N PHE A 423 8.60 2.44 -22.91
CA PHE A 423 7.71 3.30 -22.12
C PHE A 423 6.72 4.12 -22.97
N GLU A 424 7.06 4.41 -24.22
CA GLU A 424 6.21 5.20 -25.14
C GLU A 424 5.30 4.33 -26.04
N SER A 425 5.24 3.01 -25.81
CA SER A 425 4.37 2.11 -26.59
C SER A 425 2.89 2.20 -26.15
N ALA A 426 1.96 1.96 -27.08
CA ALA A 426 0.52 1.96 -26.78
C ALA A 426 0.18 0.86 -25.76
N LYS A 427 0.88 -0.28 -25.82
CA LYS A 427 0.79 -1.35 -24.82
C LYS A 427 1.12 -0.88 -23.41
N THR A 428 2.24 -0.20 -23.19
CA THR A 428 2.59 0.32 -21.85
C THR A 428 1.59 1.35 -21.38
N LEU A 429 1.20 2.29 -22.25
CA LEU A 429 0.24 3.35 -21.94
C LEU A 429 -1.17 2.80 -21.62
N SER A 430 -1.55 1.66 -22.20
CA SER A 430 -2.85 1.01 -21.95
C SER A 430 -3.04 0.60 -20.49
N ALA A 431 -1.96 0.28 -19.75
CA ALA A 431 -2.03 -0.03 -18.32
C ALA A 431 -2.52 1.16 -17.49
N PHE A 432 -2.09 2.38 -17.86
CA PHE A 432 -2.57 3.61 -17.22
C PHE A 432 -4.05 3.87 -17.54
N ALA A 433 -4.47 3.64 -18.78
CA ALA A 433 -5.88 3.76 -19.17
C ALA A 433 -6.77 2.77 -18.39
N LEU A 434 -6.34 1.52 -18.25
CA LEU A 434 -7.01 0.52 -17.41
C LEU A 434 -7.08 0.96 -15.95
N ALA A 435 -5.98 1.48 -15.40
CA ALA A 435 -5.92 2.00 -14.04
C ALA A 435 -6.86 3.20 -13.84
N LEU A 436 -6.95 4.11 -14.81
CA LEU A 436 -7.86 5.27 -14.77
C LEU A 436 -9.31 4.81 -14.70
N VAL A 437 -9.70 3.83 -15.53
CA VAL A 437 -11.07 3.31 -15.49
C VAL A 437 -11.33 2.56 -14.19
N LEU A 438 -10.38 1.76 -13.68
CA LEU A 438 -10.52 1.08 -12.40
C LEU A 438 -10.71 2.07 -11.24
N ILE A 439 -9.92 3.16 -11.19
CA ILE A 439 -10.07 4.24 -10.20
C ILE A 439 -11.44 4.90 -10.34
N THR A 440 -11.90 5.17 -11.56
CA THR A 440 -13.20 5.80 -11.81
C THR A 440 -14.35 4.90 -11.35
N VAL A 441 -14.31 3.61 -11.68
CA VAL A 441 -15.32 2.62 -11.28
C VAL A 441 -15.36 2.45 -9.77
N THR A 442 -14.20 2.27 -9.13
CA THR A 442 -14.11 2.13 -7.67
C THR A 442 -14.55 3.40 -6.93
N LEU A 443 -14.19 4.58 -7.43
CA LEU A 443 -14.67 5.85 -6.87
C LEU A 443 -16.19 5.99 -7.01
N ALA A 444 -16.75 5.66 -8.17
CA ALA A 444 -18.19 5.71 -8.40
C ALA A 444 -18.92 4.77 -7.43
N LEU A 445 -18.48 3.50 -7.31
CA LEU A 445 -19.06 2.54 -6.38
C LEU A 445 -19.02 3.03 -4.92
N ASN A 446 -17.88 3.55 -4.47
CA ASN A 446 -17.74 4.10 -3.12
C ASN A 446 -18.63 5.34 -2.90
N PHE A 447 -18.74 6.22 -3.90
CA PHE A 447 -19.63 7.37 -3.83
C PHE A 447 -21.09 6.94 -3.68
N PHE A 448 -21.56 5.99 -4.50
CA PHE A 448 -22.91 5.43 -4.37
C PHE A 448 -23.13 4.76 -3.01
N ALA A 449 -22.12 4.04 -2.49
CA ALA A 449 -22.16 3.43 -1.17
C ALA A 449 -22.48 4.46 -0.08
N LEU A 450 -21.75 5.58 -0.08
CA LEU A 450 -21.93 6.64 0.89
C LEU A 450 -23.33 7.27 0.82
N GLN A 451 -23.88 7.43 -0.38
CA GLN A 451 -25.24 7.96 -0.55
C GLN A 451 -26.29 7.00 0.04
N VAL A 452 -26.13 5.69 -0.20
CA VAL A 452 -27.01 4.67 0.37
C VAL A 452 -26.95 4.71 1.90
N VAL A 453 -25.75 4.72 2.48
CA VAL A 453 -25.56 4.72 3.94
C VAL A 453 -26.17 5.96 4.59
N LYS A 454 -26.00 7.15 4.00
CA LYS A 454 -26.57 8.40 4.52
C LYS A 454 -28.10 8.33 4.62
N LYS A 455 -28.76 7.83 3.57
CA LYS A 455 -30.22 7.73 3.51
C LYS A 455 -30.84 6.89 4.64
N TYR A 456 -30.17 5.82 5.06
CA TYR A 456 -30.68 4.92 6.10
C TYR A 456 -30.29 5.34 7.53
N ARG A 457 -29.24 6.15 7.70
CA ARG A 457 -28.83 6.66 9.01
C ARG A 457 -29.82 7.70 9.58
N GLU A 458 -30.46 8.49 8.71
CA GLU A 458 -31.42 9.54 9.11
C GLU A 458 -32.76 9.02 9.65
N GLN A 459 -32.99 7.70 9.68
CA GLN A 459 -34.27 7.12 10.13
C GLN A 459 -34.30 6.69 11.62
N TYR A 460 -33.17 6.73 12.32
CA TYR A 460 -33.05 6.18 13.69
C TYR A 460 -32.46 7.15 14.73
N ASP A 461 -32.09 8.36 14.32
CA ASP A 461 -31.91 9.53 15.19
C ASP A 461 -33.24 10.30 15.26
#